data_AF-A0A353E5D5-F1
#
_entry.id   AF-A0A353E5D5-F1
#
_cell.length_a   1.000
_cell.length_b   1.000
_cell.length_c   1.000
_cell.angle_alpha   90.00
_cell.angle_beta   90.00
_cell.angle_gamma   90.00
#
_symmetry.space_group_name_H-M   'P 1'
#
loop_
_entity.id
_entity.type
_entity.pdbx_description
1 polymer ?
#
loop_
_entity_poly.entity_id
_entity_poly.type
_entity_poly.pdbx_seq_one_letter_code
_entity_poly.pdbx_strand_id
1 'polypeptide(L)'
;MTKENKKKIFQNNTPLDVSDVSPEEKKVLAEFLSAKGFTTSTFYLRFFQKGFDAWEIQGIDNCKSQFLAIPDVGKLLLEYVECDALGNEIGDKGYLYTLAKSDKPGVFYTCLKKAGSGLCMKLFSFMEERGMSRTTIIKRFSADDWKPWEQAGIKNLLEEYDSKVKSKNRE
;
A
#
# COMPACT_ATOMS: atom_id res chain seq x y z
N MET A 1 6.57 9.45 19.30
CA MET A 1 7.70 8.65 18.78
C MET A 1 8.78 9.59 18.30
N THR A 2 10.06 9.27 18.51
CA THR A 2 11.17 10.17 18.12
C THR A 2 11.37 10.21 16.60
N LYS A 3 12.04 11.25 16.10
CA LYS A 3 12.46 11.32 14.68
C LYS A 3 13.40 10.17 14.31
N GLU A 4 14.24 9.74 15.25
CA GLU A 4 15.17 8.63 15.05
C GLU A 4 14.45 7.29 14.89
N ASN A 5 13.47 7.00 15.75
CA ASN A 5 12.67 5.77 15.64
C ASN A 5 11.97 5.69 14.28
N LYS A 6 11.41 6.80 13.80
CA LYS A 6 10.81 6.84 12.45
C LYS A 6 11.84 6.62 11.35
N LYS A 7 13.06 7.14 11.50
CA LYS A 7 14.14 6.89 10.54
C LYS A 7 14.48 5.41 10.48
N LYS A 8 14.59 4.74 11.64
CA LYS A 8 14.80 3.29 11.73
C LYS A 8 13.71 2.52 10.97
N ILE A 9 12.44 2.88 11.17
CA ILE A 9 11.31 2.23 10.51
C ILE A 9 11.28 2.53 9.01
N PHE A 10 11.32 3.81 8.60
CA PHE A 10 11.00 4.23 7.24
C PHE A 10 12.14 4.09 6.24
N GLN A 11 13.38 4.18 6.70
CA GLN A 11 14.56 4.22 5.81
C GLN A 11 15.39 2.96 5.93
N ASN A 12 15.52 2.41 7.14
CA ASN A 12 16.39 1.27 7.39
C ASN A 12 15.62 -0.04 7.49
N ASN A 13 14.28 0.00 7.42
CA ASN A 13 13.38 -1.14 7.64
C ASN A 13 13.73 -1.93 8.92
N THR A 14 14.27 -1.24 9.92
CA THR A 14 14.83 -1.86 11.12
C THR A 14 13.78 -1.84 12.23
N PRO A 15 13.53 -2.98 12.91
CA PRO A 15 12.71 -2.98 14.11
C PRO A 15 13.35 -2.07 15.17
N LEU A 16 12.49 -1.46 15.98
CA LEU A 16 12.88 -0.72 17.15
C LEU A 16 13.33 -1.67 18.26
N ASP A 17 14.20 -1.18 19.13
CA ASP A 17 14.42 -1.82 20.42
C ASP A 17 13.19 -1.63 21.31
N VAL A 18 12.94 -2.58 22.21
CA VAL A 18 11.84 -2.46 23.18
C VAL A 18 12.03 -1.21 24.05
N SER A 19 13.26 -0.78 24.31
CA SER A 19 13.56 0.45 25.06
C SER A 19 13.42 1.75 24.25
N ASP A 20 13.33 1.68 22.91
CA ASP A 20 13.19 2.86 22.05
C ASP A 20 11.84 3.59 22.25
N VAL A 21 10.84 2.91 22.81
CA VAL A 21 9.48 3.43 23.03
C VAL A 21 9.02 3.10 24.45
N SER A 22 8.54 4.10 25.18
CA SER A 22 8.07 3.91 26.57
C SER A 22 6.84 2.98 26.62
N PRO A 23 6.58 2.29 27.75
CA PRO A 23 5.41 1.42 27.89
C PRO A 23 4.08 2.14 27.61
N GLU A 24 3.93 3.38 28.10
CA GLU A 24 2.71 4.17 27.89
C GLU A 24 2.56 4.56 26.41
N GLU A 25 3.64 4.99 25.77
CA GLU A 25 3.60 5.33 24.35
C GLU A 25 3.27 4.13 23.47
N LYS A 26 3.79 2.93 23.79
CA LYS A 26 3.43 1.69 23.09
C LYS A 26 1.94 1.41 23.20
N LYS A 27 1.36 1.58 24.38
CA LYS A 27 -0.07 1.35 24.62
C LYS A 27 -0.92 2.28 23.76
N VAL A 28 -0.65 3.58 23.82
CA VAL A 28 -1.40 4.58 23.04
C VAL A 28 -1.23 4.37 21.53
N LEU A 29 -0.02 4.03 21.08
CA LEU A 29 0.22 3.73 19.67
C LEU A 29 -0.49 2.44 19.22
N ALA A 30 -0.44 1.38 20.02
CA ALA A 30 -1.13 0.13 19.74
C ALA A 30 -2.65 0.31 19.69
N GLU A 31 -3.23 1.09 20.60
CA GLU A 31 -4.65 1.44 20.58
C GLU A 31 -5.03 2.22 19.32
N PHE A 32 -4.22 3.21 18.93
CA PHE A 32 -4.42 3.96 17.70
C PHE A 32 -4.40 3.08 16.44
N LEU A 33 -3.43 2.16 16.34
CA LEU A 33 -3.29 1.25 15.20
C LEU A 33 -4.34 0.13 15.21
N SER A 34 -4.79 -0.32 16.38
CA SER A 34 -5.85 -1.32 16.52
C SER A 34 -7.14 -0.86 15.85
N ALA A 35 -7.49 0.43 16.00
CA ALA A 35 -8.63 1.05 15.30
C ALA A 35 -8.51 1.03 13.76
N LYS A 36 -7.33 0.71 13.21
CA LYS A 36 -7.05 0.57 11.77
C LYS A 36 -6.84 -0.90 11.35
N GLY A 37 -7.17 -1.86 12.20
CA GLY A 37 -7.06 -3.30 11.93
C GLY A 37 -5.69 -3.92 12.22
N PHE A 38 -4.80 -3.20 12.90
CA PHE A 38 -3.51 -3.72 13.35
C PHE A 38 -3.71 -4.61 14.58
N THR A 39 -3.30 -5.87 14.54
CA THR A 39 -3.43 -6.75 15.71
C THR A 39 -2.26 -6.55 16.67
N THR A 40 -2.43 -6.91 17.94
CA THR A 40 -1.34 -6.91 18.93
C THR A 40 -0.14 -7.73 18.46
N SER A 41 -0.38 -8.91 17.87
CA SER A 41 0.69 -9.75 17.34
C SER A 41 1.43 -9.06 16.19
N THR A 42 0.72 -8.44 15.25
CA THR A 42 1.34 -7.67 14.17
C THR A 42 2.13 -6.49 14.73
N PHE A 43 1.62 -5.81 15.77
CA PHE A 43 2.28 -4.68 16.43
C PHE A 43 3.67 -5.07 16.91
N TYR A 44 3.76 -6.11 17.74
CA TYR A 44 5.05 -6.54 18.26
C TYR A 44 5.97 -7.11 17.18
N LEU A 45 5.42 -7.88 16.25
CA LEU A 45 6.19 -8.46 15.16
C LEU A 45 6.84 -7.38 14.29
N ARG A 46 6.09 -6.37 13.87
CA ARG A 46 6.59 -5.36 12.93
C ARG A 46 7.41 -4.27 13.61
N PHE A 47 7.00 -3.79 14.78
CA PHE A 47 7.75 -2.73 15.45
C PHE A 47 9.01 -3.23 16.16
N PHE A 48 9.06 -4.46 16.66
CA PHE A 48 10.14 -4.88 17.59
C PHE A 48 10.85 -6.19 17.22
N GLN A 49 10.46 -6.87 16.14
CA GLN A 49 11.08 -8.16 15.78
C GLN A 49 11.58 -8.22 14.33
N LYS A 50 10.72 -7.91 13.35
CA LYS A 50 11.01 -8.09 11.92
C LYS A 50 11.18 -6.79 11.15
N GLY A 51 10.62 -5.68 11.63
CA GLY A 51 10.49 -4.48 10.80
C GLY A 51 9.36 -4.60 9.78
N PHE A 52 9.23 -3.56 8.97
CA PHE A 52 8.21 -3.43 7.93
C PHE A 52 8.82 -3.63 6.55
N ASP A 53 8.07 -4.31 5.68
CA ASP A 53 8.40 -4.37 4.26
C ASP A 53 8.10 -3.01 3.60
N ALA A 54 8.77 -2.70 2.49
CA ALA A 54 8.63 -1.38 1.87
C ALA A 54 7.19 -1.07 1.43
N TRP A 55 6.44 -2.08 0.98
CA TRP A 55 5.02 -1.91 0.65
C TRP A 55 4.16 -1.58 1.89
N GLU A 56 4.49 -2.11 3.07
CA GLU A 56 3.78 -1.82 4.32
C GLU A 56 4.05 -0.40 4.80
N ILE A 57 5.26 0.12 4.54
CA ILE A 57 5.63 1.51 4.82
C ILE A 57 4.88 2.46 3.91
N GLN A 58 4.84 2.17 2.61
CA GLN A 58 4.23 3.03 1.59
C GLN A 58 2.70 3.00 1.60
N GLY A 59 2.10 1.84 1.87
CA GLY A 59 0.67 1.60 1.71
C GLY A 59 0.30 1.16 0.29
N ILE A 60 -0.74 0.33 0.18
CA ILE A 60 -1.20 -0.23 -1.09
C ILE A 60 -1.70 0.86 -2.05
N ASP A 61 -2.36 1.90 -1.55
CA ASP A 61 -2.90 2.97 -2.40
C ASP A 61 -1.77 3.77 -3.06
N ASN A 62 -0.69 3.99 -2.32
CA ASN A 62 0.52 4.61 -2.84
C ASN A 62 1.24 3.68 -3.82
N CYS A 63 1.32 2.37 -3.52
CA CYS A 63 1.88 1.39 -4.45
C CYS A 63 1.11 1.36 -5.79
N LYS A 64 -0.22 1.34 -5.75
CA LYS A 64 -1.10 1.41 -6.94
C LYS A 64 -0.84 2.71 -7.71
N SER A 65 -0.80 3.84 -7.02
CA SER A 65 -0.56 5.17 -7.62
C SER A 65 0.81 5.26 -8.31
N GLN A 66 1.88 4.83 -7.63
CA GLN A 66 3.24 4.79 -8.20
C GLN A 66 3.32 3.86 -9.42
N PHE A 67 2.67 2.69 -9.35
CA PHE A 67 2.66 1.75 -10.48
C PHE A 67 1.99 2.35 -11.73
N LEU A 68 0.85 3.03 -11.56
CA LEU A 68 0.15 3.72 -12.65
C LEU A 68 0.92 4.93 -13.19
N ALA A 69 1.84 5.50 -12.40
CA ALA A 69 2.69 6.61 -12.81
C ALA A 69 3.92 6.16 -13.62
N ILE A 70 4.19 4.84 -13.72
CA ILE A 70 5.23 4.32 -14.62
C ILE A 70 4.82 4.64 -16.07
N PRO A 71 5.64 5.36 -16.86
CA PRO A 71 5.24 5.85 -18.18
C PRO A 71 4.68 4.77 -19.10
N ASP A 72 5.35 3.62 -19.18
CA ASP A 72 4.89 2.49 -20.01
C ASP A 72 3.55 1.92 -19.55
N VAL A 73 3.32 1.84 -18.23
CA VAL A 73 2.06 1.31 -17.67
C VAL A 73 0.92 2.27 -17.97
N GLY A 74 1.13 3.56 -17.69
CA GLY A 74 0.15 4.60 -17.99
C GLY A 74 -0.19 4.63 -19.47
N LYS A 75 0.81 4.57 -20.34
CA LYS A 75 0.64 4.53 -21.80
C LYS A 75 -0.20 3.33 -22.24
N LEU A 76 0.14 2.12 -21.80
CA LEU A 76 -0.61 0.90 -22.16
C LEU A 76 -2.09 0.97 -21.73
N LEU A 77 -2.38 1.53 -20.56
CA LEU A 77 -3.76 1.71 -20.10
C LEU A 77 -4.50 2.86 -20.81
N LEU A 78 -3.79 3.92 -21.20
CA LEU A 78 -4.35 5.04 -21.95
C LEU A 78 -4.64 4.68 -23.41
N GLU A 79 -3.82 3.81 -24.00
CA GLU A 79 -3.96 3.37 -25.38
C GLU A 79 -4.94 2.20 -25.54
N TYR A 80 -5.31 1.53 -24.44
CA TYR A 80 -6.30 0.46 -24.47
C TYR A 80 -7.64 0.96 -24.98
N VAL A 81 -8.17 0.25 -25.98
CA VAL A 81 -9.54 0.38 -26.48
C VAL A 81 -10.15 -1.01 -26.52
N GLU A 82 -11.38 -1.14 -26.05
CA GLU A 82 -12.11 -2.39 -26.13
C GLU A 82 -12.61 -2.61 -27.55
N CYS A 83 -12.37 -3.79 -28.11
CA CYS A 83 -12.87 -4.16 -29.43
C CYS A 83 -13.95 -5.25 -29.31
N ASP A 84 -14.93 -5.23 -30.20
CA ASP A 84 -15.90 -6.30 -30.36
C ASP A 84 -15.26 -7.56 -31.00
N ALA A 85 -16.05 -8.61 -31.18
CA ALA A 85 -15.59 -9.86 -31.81
C ALA A 85 -15.15 -9.70 -33.28
N LEU A 86 -15.51 -8.58 -33.92
CA LEU A 86 -15.15 -8.24 -35.30
C LEU A 86 -13.95 -7.28 -35.35
N GLY A 87 -13.41 -6.86 -34.19
CA GLY A 87 -12.28 -5.95 -34.08
C GLY A 87 -12.65 -4.47 -34.10
N ASN A 88 -13.94 -4.11 -34.10
CA ASN A 88 -14.37 -2.72 -34.06
C ASN A 88 -14.23 -2.16 -32.65
N GLU A 89 -13.70 -0.95 -32.52
CA GLU A 89 -13.60 -0.23 -31.26
C GLU A 89 -15.00 0.09 -30.69
N ILE A 90 -15.27 -0.32 -29.45
CA ILE A 90 -16.57 -0.19 -28.77
C ILE A 90 -16.48 0.53 -27.41
N GLY A 91 -15.36 1.18 -27.12
CA GLY A 91 -15.17 1.89 -25.86
C GLY A 91 -14.27 3.12 -25.97
N ASP A 92 -14.31 3.97 -24.95
CA ASP A 92 -13.53 5.19 -24.93
C ASP A 92 -12.05 4.92 -24.66
N LYS A 93 -11.19 5.50 -25.50
CA LYS A 93 -9.74 5.46 -25.30
C LYS A 93 -9.37 6.07 -23.95
N GLY A 94 -8.55 5.34 -23.19
CA GLY A 94 -8.07 5.76 -21.87
C GLY A 94 -9.05 5.60 -20.71
N TYR A 95 -10.26 5.07 -20.97
CA TYR A 95 -11.21 4.70 -19.91
C TYR A 95 -10.57 3.77 -18.87
N LEU A 96 -9.75 2.82 -19.32
CA LEU A 96 -9.14 1.83 -18.44
C LEU A 96 -8.12 2.43 -17.47
N TYR A 97 -7.41 3.48 -17.88
CA TYR A 97 -6.50 4.22 -16.99
C TYR A 97 -7.26 4.98 -15.90
N THR A 98 -8.38 5.63 -16.25
CA THR A 98 -9.26 6.30 -15.28
C THR A 98 -9.87 5.29 -14.32
N LEU A 99 -10.34 4.15 -14.84
CA LEU A 99 -10.96 3.11 -14.04
C LEU A 99 -9.95 2.46 -13.07
N ALA A 100 -8.70 2.28 -13.48
CA ALA A 100 -7.64 1.73 -12.63
C ALA A 100 -7.32 2.60 -11.40
N LYS A 101 -7.68 3.89 -11.42
CA LYS A 101 -7.56 4.81 -10.27
C LYS A 101 -8.74 4.76 -9.30
N SER A 102 -9.77 3.97 -9.59
CA SER A 102 -10.94 3.86 -8.74
C SER A 102 -10.62 3.15 -7.42
N ASP A 103 -11.23 3.62 -6.33
CA ASP A 103 -11.17 2.96 -5.02
C ASP A 103 -12.05 1.71 -4.92
N LYS A 104 -12.74 1.32 -6.00
CA LYS A 104 -13.61 0.14 -6.02
C LYS A 104 -12.78 -1.16 -5.90
N PRO A 105 -13.14 -2.07 -4.98
CA PRO A 105 -12.41 -3.32 -4.77
C PRO A 105 -12.24 -4.13 -6.05
N GLY A 106 -11.01 -4.58 -6.32
CA GLY A 106 -10.65 -5.48 -7.42
C GLY A 106 -10.60 -4.81 -8.80
N VAL A 107 -11.01 -3.54 -8.92
CA VAL A 107 -11.04 -2.82 -10.20
C VAL A 107 -9.64 -2.59 -10.74
N PHE A 108 -8.70 -2.16 -9.89
CA PHE A 108 -7.30 -1.96 -10.27
C PHE A 108 -6.72 -3.21 -10.96
N TYR A 109 -6.78 -4.37 -10.32
CA TYR A 109 -6.19 -5.59 -10.85
C TYR A 109 -6.95 -6.12 -12.08
N THR A 110 -8.27 -5.92 -12.14
CA THR A 110 -9.08 -6.25 -13.31
C THR A 110 -8.69 -5.41 -14.52
N CYS A 111 -8.38 -4.12 -14.34
CA CYS A 111 -7.90 -3.25 -15.41
C CYS A 111 -6.58 -3.77 -15.99
N LEU A 112 -5.63 -4.17 -15.13
CA LEU A 112 -4.36 -4.72 -15.60
C LEU A 112 -4.54 -6.02 -16.38
N LYS A 113 -5.43 -6.91 -15.93
CA LYS A 113 -5.76 -8.14 -16.65
C LYS A 113 -6.39 -7.85 -18.02
N LYS A 114 -7.30 -6.87 -18.08
CA LYS A 114 -8.02 -6.50 -19.31
C LYS A 114 -7.09 -5.87 -20.35
N ALA A 115 -6.19 -4.99 -19.92
CA ALA A 115 -5.18 -4.39 -20.79
C ALA A 115 -4.17 -5.40 -21.37
N GLY A 116 -4.00 -6.54 -20.69
CA GLY A 116 -3.03 -7.56 -21.10
C GLY A 116 -1.60 -7.03 -21.12
N SER A 117 -0.83 -7.39 -22.16
CA SER A 117 0.51 -6.83 -22.42
C SER A 117 1.53 -6.99 -21.28
N GLY A 118 1.37 -8.02 -20.44
CA GLY A 118 2.27 -8.30 -19.33
C GLY A 118 2.17 -7.32 -18.15
N LEU A 119 1.12 -6.48 -18.06
CA LEU A 119 0.98 -5.52 -16.96
C LEU A 119 0.90 -6.20 -15.57
N CYS A 120 0.26 -7.37 -15.47
CA CYS A 120 0.27 -8.14 -14.22
C CYS A 120 1.69 -8.59 -13.84
N MET A 121 2.51 -9.00 -14.81
CA MET A 121 3.90 -9.40 -14.54
C MET A 121 4.74 -8.19 -14.11
N LYS A 122 4.53 -7.02 -14.74
CA LYS A 122 5.16 -5.77 -14.30
C LYS A 122 4.74 -5.41 -12.87
N LEU A 123 3.47 -5.57 -12.51
CA LEU A 123 3.00 -5.37 -11.13
C LEU A 123 3.68 -6.34 -10.17
N PHE A 124 3.85 -7.61 -10.57
CA PHE A 124 4.49 -8.60 -9.71
C PHE A 124 5.93 -8.20 -9.39
N SER A 125 6.72 -7.88 -10.41
CA SER A 125 8.09 -7.39 -10.21
C SER A 125 8.13 -6.13 -9.34
N PHE A 126 7.25 -5.15 -9.61
CA PHE A 126 7.15 -3.90 -8.85
C PHE A 126 6.86 -4.12 -7.35
N MET A 127 5.99 -5.08 -7.03
CA MET A 127 5.63 -5.39 -5.64
C MET A 127 6.65 -6.32 -4.95
N GLU A 128 7.32 -7.20 -5.71
CA GLU A 128 8.41 -8.04 -5.20
C GLU A 128 9.61 -7.20 -4.77
N GLU A 129 9.98 -6.18 -5.54
CA GLU A 129 10.99 -5.19 -5.15
C GLU A 129 10.65 -4.46 -3.84
N ARG A 130 9.36 -4.44 -3.46
CA ARG A 130 8.86 -3.84 -2.22
C ARG A 130 8.67 -4.84 -1.08
N GLY A 131 9.09 -6.09 -1.26
CA GLY A 131 9.07 -7.13 -0.23
C GLY A 131 7.80 -7.99 -0.20
N MET A 132 6.91 -7.90 -1.20
CA MET A 132 5.73 -8.76 -1.26
C MET A 132 6.00 -10.03 -2.08
N SER A 133 5.68 -11.21 -1.56
CA SER A 133 5.84 -12.47 -2.30
C SER A 133 4.84 -12.57 -3.47
N ARG A 134 5.24 -13.25 -4.57
CA ARG A 134 4.37 -13.50 -5.73
C ARG A 134 3.00 -14.08 -5.37
N THR A 135 2.99 -15.10 -4.52
CA THR A 135 1.75 -15.76 -4.06
C THR A 135 0.84 -14.77 -3.34
N THR A 136 1.42 -13.92 -2.48
CA THR A 136 0.68 -12.86 -1.80
C THR A 136 0.13 -11.84 -2.79
N ILE A 137 0.93 -11.40 -3.77
CA ILE A 137 0.51 -10.42 -4.77
C ILE A 137 -0.70 -10.94 -5.54
N ILE A 138 -0.62 -12.16 -6.09
CA ILE A 138 -1.72 -12.77 -6.85
C ILE A 138 -2.98 -12.85 -5.98
N LYS A 139 -2.88 -13.41 -4.78
CA LYS A 139 -4.03 -13.62 -3.90
C LYS A 139 -4.67 -12.29 -3.47
N ARG A 140 -3.85 -11.34 -3.01
CA ARG A 140 -4.32 -10.12 -2.35
C ARG A 140 -4.79 -9.07 -3.36
N PHE A 141 -4.12 -8.89 -4.50
CA PHE A 141 -4.61 -7.98 -5.53
C PHE A 141 -5.84 -8.51 -6.28
N SER A 142 -6.01 -9.85 -6.34
CA SER A 142 -7.24 -10.44 -6.91
C SER A 142 -8.44 -10.29 -5.98
N ALA A 143 -8.25 -10.52 -4.68
CA ALA A 143 -9.33 -10.38 -3.69
C ALA A 143 -9.58 -8.92 -3.27
N ASP A 144 -8.56 -8.07 -3.39
CA ASP A 144 -8.50 -6.67 -2.93
C ASP A 144 -8.98 -6.45 -1.48
N ASP A 145 -8.75 -7.46 -0.64
CA ASP A 145 -9.09 -7.47 0.78
C ASP A 145 -7.90 -6.92 1.58
N TRP A 146 -7.81 -5.59 1.71
CA TRP A 146 -6.75 -4.93 2.46
C TRP A 146 -7.31 -4.35 3.76
N LYS A 147 -6.56 -4.50 4.85
CA LYS A 147 -6.88 -3.81 6.10
C LYS A 147 -6.64 -2.31 5.93
N PRO A 148 -7.34 -1.45 6.69
CA PRO A 148 -7.17 0.00 6.59
C PRO A 148 -5.71 0.46 6.77
N TRP A 149 -4.94 -0.19 7.65
CA TRP A 149 -3.53 0.14 7.83
C TRP A 149 -2.64 -0.26 6.64
N GLU A 150 -2.97 -1.34 5.94
CA GLU A 150 -2.24 -1.81 4.76
C GLU A 150 -2.50 -0.88 3.58
N GLN A 151 -3.73 -0.36 3.44
CA GLN A 151 -4.08 0.62 2.42
C GLN A 151 -3.31 1.93 2.62
N ALA A 152 -3.39 2.49 3.83
CA ALA A 152 -2.77 3.76 4.17
C ALA A 152 -1.23 3.70 4.26
N GLY A 153 -0.68 2.58 4.72
CA GLY A 153 0.74 2.42 5.02
C GLY A 153 1.14 2.98 6.38
N ILE A 154 2.11 2.32 7.03
CA ILE A 154 2.49 2.69 8.41
C ILE A 154 3.10 4.10 8.49
N LYS A 155 3.73 4.59 7.42
CA LYS A 155 4.30 5.94 7.39
C LYS A 155 3.22 7.00 7.62
N ASN A 156 2.16 6.95 6.82
CA ASN A 156 1.06 7.93 6.89
C ASN A 156 0.35 7.85 8.26
N LEU A 157 0.16 6.63 8.78
CA LEU A 157 -0.47 6.44 10.09
C LEU A 157 0.37 7.01 11.25
N LEU A 158 1.70 6.87 11.19
CA LEU A 158 2.56 7.45 12.21
C LEU A 158 2.59 8.97 12.15
N GLU A 159 2.56 9.56 10.95
CA GLU A 159 2.43 11.01 10.77
C GLU A 159 1.08 11.54 11.29
N GLU A 160 -0.02 10.81 11.06
CA GLU A 160 -1.34 11.09 11.64
C GLU A 160 -1.29 11.02 13.18
N TYR A 161 -0.66 9.97 13.73
CA TYR A 161 -0.51 9.77 15.16
C TYR A 161 0.20 10.95 15.84
N ASP A 162 1.34 11.41 15.31
CA ASP A 162 2.05 12.54 15.92
C ASP A 162 1.27 13.84 15.88
N SER A 163 0.49 14.04 14.83
CA SER A 163 -0.37 15.21 14.70
C SER A 163 -1.44 15.21 15.81
N LYS A 164 -2.03 14.05 16.09
CA LYS A 164 -3.01 13.87 17.19
C LYS A 164 -2.39 13.98 18.58
N VAL A 165 -1.18 13.47 18.79
CA VAL A 165 -0.50 13.60 20.10
C VAL A 165 -0.11 15.05 20.36
N LYS A 166 0.37 15.78 19.33
CA LYS A 166 0.70 17.20 19.46
C LYS A 166 -0.51 18.08 19.73
N SER A 167 -1.69 17.75 19.22
CA SER A 167 -2.91 18.53 19.50
C SER A 167 -3.38 18.35 20.94
N LYS A 168 -3.32 17.13 21.49
CA LYS A 168 -3.70 16.86 22.89
C LYS A 168 -2.79 17.52 23.94
N ASN A 169 -1.53 17.75 23.61
CA ASN A 169 -0.58 18.40 24.53
C ASN A 169 -0.64 19.94 24.50
N ARG A 170 -1.55 20.53 23.71
CA ARG A 170 -1.76 21.99 23.60
C ARG A 170 -3.06 22.46 24.28
N GLU A 171 -3.86 21.52 24.75
CA GLU A 171 -5.08 21.73 25.54
C GLU A 171 -4.75 21.56 27.03
#